data_AF-A0A4R0QHX5-F1
#
_entry.id   AF-A0A4R0QHX5-F1
#
_cell.length_a   1.000
_cell.length_b   1.000
_cell.length_c   1.000
_cell.angle_alpha   90.00
_cell.angle_beta   90.00
_cell.angle_gamma   90.00
#
_symmetry.space_group_name_H-M   'P 1'
#
loop_
_entity.id
_entity.type
_entity.pdbx_description
1 polymer ?
#
loop_
_entity_poly.entity_id
_entity_poly.type
_entity_poly.pdbx_seq_one_letter_code
_entity_poly.pdbx_strand_id
1 'polypeptide(L)'
;MTENKQKDGVGFALRKISLDQFAVIKEAYKDGEKVSFDVSLDFGLNTDEKLFRVSSRIRFSHQQPQPFLLIEGSAEFSIEPEAWERFALEGEDAMVFPHGFVAHLAALTVGSLRGMLYVKTQDTIFNRFLIPTINVAEIVGEDVRFDFAVSGQDV
;
A
#
# COMPACT_ATOMS: atom_id res chain seq x y z
N MET A 1 34.06 -26.88 -7.51
CA MET A 1 32.61 -26.87 -7.31
C MET A 1 32.27 -25.51 -6.72
N THR A 2 31.85 -24.57 -7.56
CA THR A 2 31.55 -23.20 -7.14
C THR A 2 30.11 -23.20 -6.64
N GLU A 3 29.91 -23.00 -5.33
CA GLU A 3 28.58 -22.78 -4.77
C GLU A 3 28.01 -21.49 -5.39
N ASN A 4 27.03 -21.63 -6.27
CA ASN A 4 26.12 -20.55 -6.61
C ASN A 4 25.30 -20.26 -5.35
N LYS A 5 25.70 -19.24 -4.57
CA LYS A 5 24.82 -18.64 -3.57
C LYS A 5 23.64 -18.04 -4.33
N GLN A 6 22.50 -18.73 -4.27
CA GLN A 6 21.21 -18.19 -4.67
C GLN A 6 20.99 -16.92 -3.83
N LYS A 7 20.92 -15.76 -4.49
CA LYS A 7 20.55 -14.50 -3.84
C LYS A 7 19.05 -14.60 -3.52
N ASP A 8 18.72 -15.10 -2.34
CA ASP A 8 17.33 -15.22 -1.85
C ASP A 8 16.75 -13.87 -1.38
N GLY A 9 17.27 -12.75 -1.88
CA GLY A 9 16.70 -11.44 -1.64
C GLY A 9 15.56 -11.20 -2.61
N VAL A 10 14.37 -10.87 -2.11
CA VAL A 10 13.30 -10.35 -2.95
C VAL A 10 13.81 -9.04 -3.55
N GLY A 11 14.00 -8.98 -4.87
CA GLY A 11 14.66 -7.88 -5.57
C GLY A 11 13.83 -6.60 -5.58
N PHE A 12 13.72 -5.92 -4.44
CA PHE A 12 13.07 -4.62 -4.31
C PHE A 12 13.72 -3.75 -3.23
N ALA A 13 13.51 -2.44 -3.31
CA ALA A 13 13.95 -1.49 -2.30
C ALA A 13 12.91 -0.38 -2.09
N LEU A 14 12.65 -0.02 -0.84
CA LEU A 14 11.84 1.15 -0.50
C LEU A 14 12.57 2.44 -0.91
N ARG A 15 11.93 3.26 -1.74
CA ARG A 15 12.49 4.52 -2.27
C ARG A 15 11.90 5.74 -1.61
N LYS A 16 10.61 5.72 -1.33
CA LYS A 16 9.89 6.88 -0.82
C LYS A 16 8.74 6.42 0.07
N ILE A 17 8.49 7.16 1.13
CA ILE A 17 7.24 7.11 1.88
C ILE A 17 6.66 8.52 1.88
N SER A 18 5.37 8.64 1.62
CA SER A 18 4.63 9.90 1.61
C SER A 18 3.44 9.82 2.55
N LEU A 19 3.15 10.94 3.22
CA LEU A 19 1.86 11.17 3.85
C LEU A 19 1.05 12.02 2.88
N ASP A 20 0.05 11.42 2.24
CA ASP A 20 -0.70 12.04 1.15
C ASP A 20 -1.89 12.81 1.67
N GLN A 21 -2.59 12.28 2.70
CA GLN A 21 -3.68 12.99 3.37
C GLN A 21 -3.68 12.70 4.88
N PHE A 22 -4.05 13.71 5.66
CA PHE A 22 -4.36 13.56 7.08
C PHE A 22 -5.45 14.55 7.46
N ALA A 23 -6.53 14.06 8.07
CA ALA A 23 -7.62 14.90 8.52
C ALA A 23 -8.21 14.41 9.84
N VAL A 24 -8.55 15.38 10.69
CA VAL A 24 -9.32 15.18 11.92
C VAL A 24 -10.59 16.01 11.79
N ILE A 25 -11.74 15.35 11.76
CA ILE A 25 -13.07 15.98 11.68
C ILE A 25 -13.71 15.87 13.05
N LYS A 26 -13.44 16.86 13.91
CA LYS A 26 -13.82 16.82 15.33
C LYS A 26 -15.32 16.71 15.53
N GLU A 27 -16.08 17.34 14.65
CA GLU A 27 -17.55 17.39 14.66
C GLU A 27 -18.17 16.01 14.38
N ALA A 28 -17.43 15.14 13.69
CA ALA A 28 -17.85 13.77 13.41
C ALA A 28 -17.52 12.80 14.56
N TYR A 29 -16.69 13.19 15.54
CA TYR A 29 -16.33 12.35 16.68
C TYR A 29 -17.36 12.45 17.81
N LYS A 30 -17.80 11.30 18.32
CA LYS A 30 -18.74 11.19 19.44
C LYS A 30 -18.18 10.24 20.49
N ASP A 31 -17.87 10.80 21.66
CA ASP A 31 -17.29 10.03 22.76
C ASP A 31 -18.30 8.98 23.28
N GLY A 32 -17.81 7.77 23.55
CA GLY A 32 -18.63 6.63 24.00
C GLY A 32 -19.35 5.85 22.88
N GLU A 33 -19.35 6.32 21.63
CA GLU A 33 -19.90 5.56 20.52
C GLU A 33 -18.92 4.50 20.00
N LYS A 34 -19.45 3.38 19.48
CA LYS A 34 -18.64 2.32 18.87
C LYS A 34 -17.87 2.90 17.69
N VAL A 35 -16.58 2.59 17.64
CA VAL A 35 -15.68 2.97 16.55
C VAL A 35 -15.43 1.75 15.68
N SER A 36 -15.50 1.95 14.37
CA SER A 36 -14.99 1.04 13.35
C SER A 36 -13.89 1.72 12.56
N PHE A 37 -13.07 0.92 11.89
CA PHE A 37 -12.13 1.43 10.92
C PHE A 37 -12.20 0.59 9.64
N ASP A 38 -11.86 1.23 8.53
CA ASP A 38 -11.66 0.57 7.25
C ASP A 38 -10.26 0.87 6.72
N VAL A 39 -9.70 -0.11 6.00
CA VAL A 39 -8.40 -0.03 5.35
C VAL A 39 -8.63 -0.35 3.88
N SER A 40 -8.25 0.58 3.00
CA SER A 40 -8.21 0.33 1.57
C SER A 40 -6.76 0.37 1.08
N LEU A 41 -6.46 -0.49 0.11
CA LEU A 41 -5.19 -0.54 -0.60
C LEU A 41 -5.43 -0.16 -2.06
N ASP A 42 -4.50 0.58 -2.63
CA ASP A 42 -4.44 0.92 -4.06
C ASP A 42 -3.01 0.69 -4.55
N PHE A 43 -2.87 0.28 -5.80
CA PHE A 43 -1.59 -0.09 -6.39
C PHE A 43 -1.34 0.69 -7.67
N GLY A 44 -0.12 1.18 -7.84
CA GLY A 44 0.31 1.88 -9.03
C GLY A 44 1.62 1.33 -9.57
N LEU A 45 1.83 1.50 -10.87
CA LEU A 45 3.04 1.06 -11.55
C LEU A 45 3.61 2.20 -12.39
N ASN A 46 4.90 2.47 -12.26
CA ASN A 46 5.68 3.30 -13.17
C ASN A 46 6.66 2.39 -13.91
N THR A 47 6.40 2.15 -15.19
CA THR A 47 7.21 1.26 -16.04
C THR A 47 8.56 1.85 -16.41
N ASP A 48 8.62 3.17 -16.60
CA ASP A 48 9.84 3.87 -17.01
C ASP A 48 10.90 3.81 -15.90
N GLU A 49 10.47 3.97 -14.65
CA GLU A 49 11.34 3.96 -13.48
C GLU A 49 11.38 2.61 -12.75
N LYS A 50 10.62 1.61 -13.24
CA LYS A 50 10.44 0.29 -12.61
C LYS A 50 10.04 0.40 -11.13
N LEU A 51 9.07 1.28 -10.84
CA LEU A 51 8.56 1.51 -9.49
C LEU A 51 7.17 0.89 -9.31
N PHE A 52 6.99 0.19 -8.20
CA PHE A 52 5.70 -0.25 -7.70
C PHE A 52 5.28 0.66 -6.54
N ARG A 53 4.10 1.26 -6.63
CA ARG A 53 3.52 2.09 -5.56
C ARG A 53 2.44 1.29 -4.84
N VAL A 54 2.50 1.29 -3.52
CA VAL A 54 1.37 0.90 -2.66
C VAL A 54 0.86 2.15 -1.96
N SER A 55 -0.43 2.45 -2.11
CA SER A 55 -1.13 3.46 -1.34
C SER A 55 -2.10 2.79 -0.36
N SER A 56 -2.19 3.31 0.85
CA SER A 56 -3.18 2.86 1.82
C SER A 56 -3.92 4.04 2.42
N ARG A 57 -5.24 3.92 2.48
CA ARG A 57 -6.14 4.87 3.14
C ARG A 57 -6.83 4.18 4.29
N ILE A 58 -6.82 4.82 5.44
CA ILE A 58 -7.40 4.31 6.67
C ILE A 58 -8.33 5.36 7.25
N ARG A 59 -9.55 4.94 7.56
CA ARG A 59 -10.63 5.79 8.08
C ARG A 59 -11.14 5.22 9.38
N PHE A 60 -11.29 6.06 10.39
CA PHE A 60 -12.02 5.74 11.62
C PHE A 60 -13.33 6.49 11.62
N SER A 61 -14.40 5.77 11.90
CA SER A 61 -15.77 6.27 11.83
C SER A 61 -16.61 5.68 12.97
N HIS A 62 -17.69 6.38 13.30
CA HIS A 62 -18.80 5.76 14.03
C HIS A 62 -19.75 5.07 13.03
N GLN A 63 -21.01 4.82 13.41
CA GLN A 63 -22.01 4.21 12.53
C GLN A 63 -22.37 5.07 11.31
N GLN A 64 -22.05 6.36 11.32
CA GLN A 64 -22.29 7.29 10.22
C GLN A 64 -21.12 7.28 9.20
N PRO A 65 -21.38 7.58 7.91
CA PRO A 65 -20.40 7.39 6.84
C PRO A 65 -19.22 8.37 6.87
N GLN A 66 -19.32 9.47 7.63
CA GLN A 66 -18.25 10.46 7.69
C GLN A 66 -17.17 10.02 8.70
N PRO A 67 -15.90 9.87 8.27
CA PRO A 67 -14.82 9.55 9.19
C PRO A 67 -14.49 10.74 10.08
N PHE A 68 -14.18 10.49 11.35
CA PHE A 68 -13.65 11.52 12.25
C PHE A 68 -12.12 11.60 12.21
N LEU A 69 -11.47 10.56 11.71
CA LEU A 69 -10.02 10.50 11.54
C LEU A 69 -9.71 9.77 10.23
N LEU A 70 -8.93 10.43 9.37
CA LEU A 70 -8.50 9.93 8.07
C LEU A 70 -6.99 10.06 7.99
N ILE A 71 -6.33 9.00 7.53
CA ILE A 71 -4.94 9.04 7.11
C ILE A 71 -4.79 8.28 5.81
N GLU A 72 -4.04 8.85 4.88
CA GLU A 72 -3.65 8.23 3.62
C GLU A 72 -2.19 8.49 3.37
N GLY A 73 -1.49 7.47 2.89
CA GLY A 73 -0.15 7.65 2.37
C GLY A 73 0.28 6.47 1.53
N SER A 74 1.46 6.63 0.97
CA SER A 74 1.98 5.74 -0.04
C SER A 74 3.44 5.42 0.19
N ALA A 75 3.87 4.28 -0.33
CA ALA A 75 5.26 3.92 -0.45
C ALA A 75 5.56 3.50 -1.89
N GLU A 76 6.70 3.95 -2.39
CA GLU A 76 7.22 3.59 -3.72
C GLU A 76 8.41 2.65 -3.53
N PHE A 77 8.38 1.54 -4.26
CA PHE A 77 9.40 0.50 -4.22
C PHE A 77 10.02 0.35 -5.60
N SER A 78 11.34 0.50 -5.71
CA SER A 78 12.04 0.11 -6.93
C SER A 78 12.17 -1.39 -6.99
N ILE A 79 11.92 -1.98 -8.15
CA ILE A 79 12.09 -3.42 -8.40
C ILE A 79 13.41 -3.62 -9.14
N GLU A 80 14.20 -4.59 -8.71
CA GLU A 80 15.45 -4.95 -9.40
C GLU A 80 15.14 -5.47 -10.82
N PRO A 81 16.00 -5.19 -11.82
CA PRO A 81 15.74 -5.59 -13.21
C PRO A 81 15.39 -7.07 -13.35
N GLU A 82 16.12 -7.97 -12.71
CA GLU A 82 15.88 -9.42 -12.79
C GLU A 82 14.53 -9.83 -12.18
N ALA A 83 14.07 -9.13 -11.15
CA ALA A 83 12.73 -9.35 -10.58
C ALA A 83 11.64 -8.76 -11.47
N TRP A 84 11.90 -7.58 -12.06
CA TRP A 84 10.96 -6.92 -12.97
C TRP A 84 10.62 -7.78 -14.17
N GLU A 85 11.63 -8.33 -14.85
CA GLU A 85 11.43 -9.21 -16.02
C GLU A 85 10.64 -10.48 -15.67
N ARG A 86 10.69 -10.94 -14.41
CA ARG A 86 9.92 -12.11 -13.95
C ARG A 86 8.43 -11.81 -13.72
N PHE A 87 8.08 -10.53 -13.60
CA PHE A 87 6.69 -10.08 -13.43
C PHE A 87 6.06 -9.67 -14.77
N ALA A 88 6.86 -9.46 -15.82
CA ALA A 88 6.34 -9.24 -17.16
C ALA A 88 5.73 -10.52 -17.73
N LEU A 89 4.56 -10.41 -18.36
CA LEU A 89 4.00 -11.50 -19.15
C LEU A 89 4.70 -11.62 -20.51
N GLU A 90 4.61 -12.80 -21.12
CA GLU A 90 5.12 -13.03 -22.46
C GLU A 90 4.48 -12.05 -23.45
N GLY A 91 5.31 -11.28 -24.16
CA GLY A 91 4.86 -10.24 -25.09
C GLY A 91 4.76 -8.84 -24.48
N GLU A 92 5.07 -8.68 -23.18
CA GLU A 92 5.11 -7.40 -22.46
C GLU A 92 3.80 -6.60 -22.53
N ASP A 93 2.67 -7.27 -22.71
CA ASP A 93 1.33 -6.66 -22.78
C ASP A 93 0.75 -6.35 -21.39
N ALA A 94 1.30 -6.97 -20.35
CA ALA A 94 0.91 -6.77 -18.97
C ALA A 94 2.01 -7.17 -17.98
N MET A 95 1.90 -6.62 -16.77
CA MET A 95 2.69 -7.00 -15.60
C MET A 95 1.81 -7.68 -14.57
N VAL A 96 2.25 -8.81 -14.02
CA VAL A 96 1.55 -9.58 -12.98
C VAL A 96 2.46 -9.73 -11.76
N PHE A 97 2.02 -9.15 -10.65
CA PHE A 97 2.72 -9.20 -9.37
C PHE A 97 2.06 -10.22 -8.44
N PRO A 98 2.80 -11.23 -7.94
CA PRO A 98 2.26 -12.22 -7.02
C PRO A 98 1.68 -11.57 -5.77
N HIS A 99 0.48 -12.00 -5.35
CA HIS A 99 -0.22 -11.43 -4.19
C HIS A 99 0.63 -11.44 -2.91
N GLY A 100 1.43 -12.49 -2.69
CA GLY A 100 2.32 -12.57 -1.52
C GLY A 100 3.41 -11.49 -1.52
N PHE A 101 3.92 -11.13 -2.70
CA PHE A 101 4.88 -10.03 -2.86
C PHE A 101 4.20 -8.69 -2.58
N VAL A 102 3.02 -8.46 -3.18
CA VAL A 102 2.24 -7.23 -2.97
C VAL A 102 1.80 -7.07 -1.52
N ALA A 103 1.37 -8.15 -0.87
CA ALA A 103 1.01 -8.16 0.55
C ALA A 103 2.20 -7.76 1.43
N HIS A 104 3.41 -8.20 1.09
CA HIS A 104 4.62 -7.81 1.81
C HIS A 104 4.89 -6.30 1.68
N LEU A 105 4.80 -5.74 0.47
CA LEU A 105 4.94 -4.29 0.25
C LEU A 105 3.85 -3.51 1.00
N ALA A 106 2.61 -3.98 0.97
CA ALA A 106 1.49 -3.38 1.69
C ALA A 106 1.69 -3.39 3.21
N ALA A 107 2.27 -4.46 3.77
CA ALA A 107 2.59 -4.53 5.19
C ALA A 107 3.55 -3.41 5.62
N LEU A 108 4.56 -3.13 4.79
CA LEU A 108 5.54 -2.05 5.02
C LEU A 108 4.87 -0.66 4.96
N THR A 109 4.01 -0.44 3.98
CA THR A 109 3.25 0.82 3.83
C THR A 109 2.32 1.06 5.01
N VAL A 110 1.50 0.07 5.36
CA VAL A 110 0.56 0.16 6.51
C VAL A 110 1.33 0.33 7.83
N GLY A 111 2.44 -0.39 8.00
CA GLY A 111 3.30 -0.25 9.17
C GLY A 111 3.86 1.17 9.33
N SER A 112 4.27 1.78 8.21
CA SER A 112 4.74 3.16 8.19
C SER A 112 3.64 4.15 8.54
N LEU A 113 2.43 3.99 7.98
CA LEU A 113 1.27 4.80 8.31
C LEU A 113 0.84 4.69 9.77
N ARG A 114 0.98 3.51 10.38
CA ARG A 114 0.76 3.33 11.83
C ARG A 114 1.63 4.28 12.66
N GLY A 115 2.92 4.36 12.34
CA GLY A 115 3.85 5.28 12.99
C GLY A 115 3.49 6.75 12.73
N MET A 116 3.17 7.10 11.48
CA MET A 116 2.77 8.46 11.12
C MET A 116 1.50 8.91 11.83
N LEU A 117 0.49 8.03 11.92
CA LEU A 117 -0.74 8.32 12.63
C LEU A 117 -0.48 8.57 14.12
N TYR A 118 0.34 7.73 14.74
CA TYR A 118 0.74 7.91 16.13
C TYR A 118 1.35 9.30 16.33
N VAL A 119 2.36 9.66 15.55
CA VAL A 119 3.04 10.97 15.64
C VAL A 119 2.07 12.14 15.39
N LYS A 120 1.24 12.06 14.34
CA LYS A 120 0.32 13.14 13.96
C LYS A 120 -0.81 13.40 14.96
N THR A 121 -1.11 12.40 15.79
CA THR A 121 -2.18 12.50 16.80
C THR A 121 -1.63 12.67 18.21
N GLN A 122 -0.30 12.73 18.41
CA GLN A 122 0.30 12.96 19.72
C GLN A 122 -0.33 14.20 20.39
N ASP A 123 -0.50 14.12 21.70
CA ASP A 123 -1.09 15.18 22.53
C ASP A 123 -2.54 15.54 22.18
N THR A 124 -3.24 14.70 21.40
CA THR A 124 -4.67 14.82 21.14
C THR A 124 -5.45 13.61 21.65
N ILE A 125 -6.76 13.79 21.85
CA ILE A 125 -7.66 12.68 22.19
C ILE A 125 -7.71 11.59 21.11
N PHE A 126 -7.23 11.87 19.89
CA PHE A 126 -7.27 10.93 18.78
C PHE A 126 -6.09 9.95 18.79
N ASN A 127 -5.08 10.15 19.64
CA ASN A 127 -3.95 9.22 19.77
C ASN A 127 -4.35 7.83 20.28
N ARG A 128 -5.54 7.71 20.88
CA ARG A 128 -6.12 6.42 21.29
C ARG A 128 -6.54 5.54 20.10
N PHE A 129 -6.70 6.12 18.90
CA PHE A 129 -7.11 5.40 17.69
C PHE A 129 -5.87 4.93 16.93
N LEU A 130 -5.40 3.75 17.29
CA LEU A 130 -4.26 3.11 16.65
C LEU A 130 -4.72 2.22 15.50
N ILE A 131 -3.90 2.18 14.44
CA ILE A 131 -4.05 1.18 13.37
C ILE A 131 -3.60 -0.17 13.95
N PRO A 132 -4.48 -1.17 14.07
CA PRO A 132 -4.11 -2.45 14.66
C PRO A 132 -3.14 -3.23 13.75
N THR A 133 -2.63 -4.35 14.26
CA THR A 133 -1.86 -5.32 13.47
C THR A 133 -2.81 -6.08 12.54
N ILE A 134 -3.17 -5.46 11.42
CA ILE A 134 -4.01 -6.08 10.39
C ILE A 134 -3.21 -7.12 9.60
N ASN A 135 -3.85 -8.23 9.24
CA ASN A 135 -3.28 -9.18 8.31
C ASN A 135 -3.50 -8.70 6.87
N VAL A 136 -2.54 -7.96 6.32
CA VAL A 136 -2.66 -7.43 4.95
C VAL A 136 -2.74 -8.51 3.88
N ALA A 137 -2.26 -9.72 4.15
CA ALA A 137 -2.37 -10.85 3.23
C ALA A 137 -3.82 -11.34 3.06
N GLU A 138 -4.70 -11.07 4.03
CA GLU A 138 -6.15 -11.33 3.87
C GLU A 138 -6.84 -10.25 3.01
N ILE A 139 -6.21 -9.08 2.84
CA ILE A 139 -6.72 -7.98 2.00
C ILE A 139 -6.28 -8.15 0.55
N VAL A 140 -5.02 -8.56 0.34
CA VAL A 140 -4.45 -8.83 -0.99
C VAL A 140 -4.64 -10.31 -1.32
N GLY A 141 -5.86 -10.67 -1.72
CA GLY A 141 -6.24 -12.07 -1.96
C GLY A 141 -5.87 -12.63 -3.33
N GLU A 142 -5.50 -11.78 -4.29
CA GLU A 142 -5.25 -12.15 -5.69
C GLU A 142 -4.04 -11.37 -6.24
N ASP A 143 -3.44 -11.92 -7.30
CA ASP A 143 -2.30 -11.29 -7.97
C ASP A 143 -2.71 -9.94 -8.58
N VAL A 144 -1.81 -8.96 -8.54
CA VAL A 144 -2.09 -7.62 -9.08
C VAL A 144 -1.62 -7.56 -10.53
N ARG A 145 -2.56 -7.30 -11.44
CA ARG A 145 -2.32 -7.17 -12.88
C ARG A 145 -2.40 -5.71 -13.33
N PHE A 146 -1.43 -5.29 -14.12
CA PHE A 146 -1.45 -4.04 -14.87
C PHE A 146 -1.40 -4.36 -16.37
N ASP A 147 -2.48 -4.04 -17.08
CA ASP A 147 -2.55 -4.16 -18.54
C ASP A 147 -2.00 -2.90 -19.22
N PHE A 148 -1.22 -3.08 -20.29
CA PHE A 148 -0.74 -2.00 -21.13
C PHE A 148 -1.57 -1.93 -22.41
N ALA A 149 -1.89 -0.71 -22.85
CA ALA A 149 -2.56 -0.55 -24.13
C ALA A 149 -1.63 -1.02 -25.25
N VAL A 150 -2.07 -2.02 -26.02
CA VAL A 150 -1.42 -2.35 -27.29
C VAL A 150 -1.59 -1.14 -28.20
N SER A 151 -0.51 -0.44 -28.50
CA SER A 151 -0.51 0.62 -29.51
C SER A 151 -0.77 -0.03 -30.88
N GLY A 152 -2.05 -0.11 -31.26
CA GLY A 152 -2.46 -0.74 -32.50
C GLY A 152 -3.96 -0.95 -32.66
N GLN A 153 -4.73 0.14 -32.73
CA GLN A 153 -5.88 0.25 -33.63
C GLN A 153 -6.21 1.73 -33.85
N ASP A 154 -5.35 2.40 -34.62
CA ASP A 154 -5.75 3.54 -35.45
C ASP A 154 -5.93 3.04 -36.89
N VAL A 155 -7.08 3.41 -37.46
CA VAL A 155 -7.64 3.19 -38.82
C VAL A 155 -8.38 1.87 -39.08
#